data_AF-A0A8C4PFS6-F1
#
_entry.id   AF-A0A8C4PFS6-F1
#
_cell.length_a   1.000
_cell.length_b   1.000
_cell.length_c   1.000
_cell.angle_alpha   90.00
_cell.angle_beta   90.00
_cell.angle_gamma   90.00
#
_symmetry.space_group_name_H-M   'P 1'
#
loop_
_entity.id
_entity.type
_entity.pdbx_description
1 polymer ?
#
loop_
_entity_poly.entity_id
_entity_poly.type
_entity_poly.pdbx_seq_one_letter_code
_entity_poly.pdbx_strand_id
1 'polypeptide(L)'
;IHASLSGKADGQQSSFCHCERASSHLWSSLNVSGATCDPALNHVVQLLTCDLLLSLRTALWQKQAGASQALGETYQASGTELAGFQRDLGSLRRLAHSFRPAYRKVFLHEATVRLMAGASPTRTHQLLEHSLRRRTAQNTKHGEVDAWPGQRERATAILLACRHLPLSFLSSPGQRAVLLAEAARTLEKVGDRRSCNDCQQMIVKLGGGTAIAAS
;
A
#
# COMPACT_ATOMS: atom_id res chain seq x y z
N ILE A 1 -20.77 18.64 20.61
CA ILE A 1 -20.17 17.51 19.86
C ILE A 1 -19.73 17.92 18.42
N HIS A 2 -20.15 19.07 17.88
CA HIS A 2 -19.76 19.51 16.52
C HIS A 2 -18.31 20.03 16.34
N ALA A 3 -17.63 20.50 17.40
CA ALA A 3 -16.32 21.16 17.27
C ALA A 3 -15.15 20.18 16.97
N SER A 4 -15.27 18.91 17.36
CA SER A 4 -14.21 17.90 17.19
C SER A 4 -14.19 17.25 15.80
N LEU A 5 -15.24 17.45 15.00
CA LEU A 5 -15.34 16.97 13.61
C LEU A 5 -14.71 17.95 12.61
N SER A 6 -14.86 19.27 12.84
CA SER A 6 -14.29 20.31 11.97
C SER A 6 -12.76 20.26 11.94
N GLY A 7 -12.10 20.19 13.11
CA GLY A 7 -10.63 20.14 13.17
C GLY A 7 -10.02 18.86 12.57
N LYS A 8 -10.78 17.77 12.47
CA LYS A 8 -10.33 16.53 11.79
C LYS A 8 -10.40 16.67 10.27
N ALA A 9 -11.42 17.31 9.74
CA ALA A 9 -11.56 17.60 8.31
C ALA A 9 -10.48 18.59 7.84
N ASP A 10 -10.21 19.64 8.62
CA ASP A 10 -9.19 20.65 8.32
C ASP A 10 -7.77 20.05 8.27
N GLY A 11 -7.44 19.16 9.21
CA GLY A 11 -6.16 18.46 9.23
C GLY A 11 -5.97 17.46 8.07
N GLN A 12 -7.05 16.82 7.60
CA GLN A 12 -7.01 15.93 6.44
C GLN A 12 -6.81 16.70 5.13
N GLN A 13 -7.53 17.81 4.96
CA GLN A 13 -7.40 18.65 3.77
C GLN A 13 -6.01 19.30 3.69
N SER A 14 -5.44 19.69 4.84
CA SER A 14 -4.04 20.11 4.95
C SER A 14 -3.06 19.01 4.52
N SER A 15 -3.28 17.77 4.96
CA SER A 15 -2.41 16.62 4.59
C SER A 15 -2.39 16.37 3.08
N PHE A 16 -3.55 16.45 2.41
CA PHE A 16 -3.62 16.33 0.95
C PHE A 16 -2.92 17.50 0.25
N CYS A 17 -3.10 18.74 0.72
CA CYS A 17 -2.40 19.91 0.18
C CYS A 17 -0.87 19.73 0.22
N HIS A 18 -0.33 19.21 1.33
CA HIS A 18 1.09 18.88 1.43
C HIS A 18 1.52 17.80 0.43
N CYS A 19 0.70 16.76 0.22
CA CYS A 19 0.96 15.75 -0.81
C CYS A 19 1.00 16.35 -2.21
N GLU A 20 0.08 17.26 -2.56
CA GLU A 20 0.04 17.93 -3.86
C GLU A 20 1.30 18.78 -4.11
N ARG A 21 1.75 19.52 -3.08
CA ARG A 21 2.98 20.32 -3.16
C ARG A 21 4.21 19.44 -3.34
N ALA A 22 4.36 18.40 -2.51
CA ALA A 22 5.47 17.46 -2.60
C ALA A 22 5.48 16.69 -3.93
N SER A 23 4.31 16.28 -4.43
CA SER A 23 4.13 15.68 -5.76
C SER A 23 4.62 16.60 -6.87
N SER A 24 4.32 17.89 -6.79
CA SER A 24 4.78 18.91 -7.75
C SER A 24 6.30 19.08 -7.73
N HIS A 25 6.92 19.10 -6.54
CA HIS A 25 8.39 19.15 -6.41
C HIS A 25 9.07 17.89 -6.95
N LEU A 26 8.51 16.71 -6.65
CA LEU A 26 9.01 15.44 -7.20
C LEU A 26 8.91 15.44 -8.73
N TRP A 27 7.76 15.85 -9.28
CA TRP A 27 7.58 15.94 -10.73
C TRP A 27 8.60 16.89 -11.36
N SER A 28 8.81 18.07 -10.77
CA SER A 28 9.85 19.00 -11.21
C SER A 28 11.24 18.34 -11.21
N SER A 29 11.62 17.70 -10.10
CA SER A 29 12.91 16.99 -9.98
C SER A 29 13.11 15.92 -11.06
N LEU A 30 12.05 15.20 -11.45
CA LEU A 30 12.09 14.19 -12.50
C LEU A 30 12.21 14.77 -13.93
N ASN A 31 11.96 16.06 -14.10
CA ASN A 31 12.04 16.76 -15.39
C ASN A 31 13.28 17.68 -15.50
N VAL A 32 14.02 17.90 -14.41
CA VAL A 32 15.27 18.66 -14.46
C VAL A 32 16.34 17.82 -15.13
N SER A 33 16.56 18.08 -16.41
CA SER A 33 17.69 17.57 -17.19
C SER A 33 18.92 18.44 -16.88
N GLY A 34 19.75 18.02 -15.93
CA GLY A 34 21.00 18.72 -15.59
C GLY A 34 22.12 17.76 -15.26
N ALA A 35 23.38 18.20 -15.41
CA ALA A 35 24.56 17.45 -14.99
C ALA A 35 24.58 17.32 -13.45
N THR A 36 23.86 16.32 -12.93
CA THR A 36 23.85 16.05 -11.50
C THR A 36 25.10 15.29 -11.09
N CYS A 37 25.73 15.70 -10.00
CA CYS A 37 26.98 15.11 -9.50
C CYS A 37 26.84 13.59 -9.18
N ASP A 38 25.63 13.12 -8.83
CA ASP A 38 25.33 11.71 -8.60
C ASP A 38 23.89 11.34 -9.04
N PRO A 39 23.71 10.74 -10.23
CA PRO A 39 22.40 10.33 -10.71
C PRO A 39 21.79 9.17 -9.89
N ALA A 40 22.60 8.35 -9.19
CA ALA A 40 22.08 7.23 -8.41
C ALA A 40 21.44 7.73 -7.11
N LEU A 41 22.09 8.64 -6.38
CA LEU A 41 21.53 9.26 -5.18
C LEU A 41 20.21 9.99 -5.49
N ASN A 42 20.15 10.70 -6.61
CA ASN A 42 18.92 11.37 -7.06
C ASN A 42 17.77 10.38 -7.26
N HIS A 43 18.00 9.26 -7.97
CA HIS A 43 16.97 8.25 -8.16
C HIS A 43 16.53 7.61 -6.82
N VAL A 44 17.44 7.41 -5.87
CA VAL A 44 17.10 6.90 -4.54
C VAL A 44 16.21 7.88 -3.78
N VAL A 45 16.55 9.16 -3.76
CA VAL A 45 15.76 10.21 -3.07
C VAL A 45 14.40 10.39 -3.76
N GLN A 46 14.36 10.42 -5.09
CA GLN A 46 13.12 10.50 -5.86
C GLN A 46 12.23 9.28 -5.61
N LEU A 47 12.79 8.06 -5.60
CA LEU A 47 12.03 6.85 -5.29
C LEU A 47 11.52 6.86 -3.84
N LEU A 48 12.34 7.26 -2.87
CA LEU A 48 11.94 7.36 -1.48
C LEU A 48 10.76 8.35 -1.32
N THR A 49 10.87 9.52 -1.95
CA THR A 49 9.83 10.55 -1.92
C THR A 49 8.55 10.06 -2.58
N CYS A 50 8.65 9.43 -3.76
CA CYS A 50 7.53 8.88 -4.50
C CYS A 50 6.81 7.78 -3.71
N ASP A 51 7.56 6.85 -3.11
CA ASP A 51 7.01 5.77 -2.32
C ASP A 51 6.34 6.27 -1.03
N LEU A 52 6.92 7.30 -0.39
CA LEU A 52 6.32 7.95 0.77
C LEU A 52 4.99 8.63 0.39
N LEU A 53 4.94 9.35 -0.73
CA LEU A 53 3.71 9.98 -1.22
C LEU A 53 2.60 8.96 -1.47
N LEU A 54 2.90 7.89 -2.20
CA LEU A 54 1.93 6.82 -2.48
C LEU A 54 1.47 6.13 -1.18
N SER A 55 2.39 5.89 -0.25
CA SER A 55 2.07 5.32 1.06
C SER A 55 1.19 6.24 1.91
N LEU A 56 1.49 7.55 1.93
CA LEU A 56 0.70 8.55 2.66
C LEU A 56 -0.72 8.66 2.09
N ARG A 57 -0.87 8.76 0.76
CA ARG A 57 -2.19 8.80 0.13
C ARG A 57 -2.99 7.52 0.40
N THR A 58 -2.33 6.36 0.39
CA THR A 58 -2.96 5.09 0.77
C THR A 58 -3.47 5.14 2.22
N ALA A 59 -2.66 5.64 3.15
CA ALA A 59 -3.02 5.74 4.56
C ALA A 59 -4.15 6.75 4.81
N LEU A 60 -4.16 7.89 4.10
CA LEU A 60 -5.23 8.88 4.16
C LEU A 60 -6.54 8.30 3.65
N TRP A 61 -6.52 7.63 2.49
CA TRP A 61 -7.66 6.93 1.93
C TRP A 61 -8.21 5.86 2.89
N GLN A 62 -7.34 5.00 3.45
CA GLN A 62 -7.76 3.96 4.39
C GLN A 62 -8.34 4.52 5.69
N LYS A 63 -7.81 5.65 6.18
CA LYS A 63 -8.36 6.34 7.35
C LYS A 63 -9.78 6.83 7.07
N GLN A 64 -10.03 7.39 5.88
CA GLN A 64 -11.35 7.84 5.47
C GLN A 64 -12.30 6.66 5.26
N ALA A 65 -11.82 5.60 4.62
CA ALA A 65 -12.58 4.36 4.43
C ALA A 65 -13.02 3.74 5.76
N GLY A 66 -12.12 3.69 6.75
CA GLY A 66 -12.45 3.19 8.09
C GLY A 66 -13.46 4.07 8.84
N ALA A 67 -13.39 5.39 8.66
CA ALA A 67 -14.35 6.31 9.25
C ALA A 67 -15.75 6.11 8.64
N SER A 68 -15.86 6.04 7.31
CA SER A 68 -17.14 5.77 6.63
C SER A 68 -17.70 4.39 6.95
N GLN A 69 -16.84 3.35 7.05
CA GLN A 69 -17.28 2.02 7.42
C GLN A 69 -17.89 1.97 8.83
N ALA A 70 -17.39 2.79 9.77
CA ALA A 70 -17.99 2.91 11.10
C ALA A 70 -19.40 3.53 11.07
N LEU A 71 -19.74 4.24 10.00
CA LEU A 71 -21.09 4.77 9.73
C LEU A 71 -21.93 3.83 8.84
N GLY A 72 -21.40 2.66 8.45
CA GLY A 72 -22.08 1.72 7.56
C GLY A 72 -22.02 2.10 6.07
N GLU A 73 -21.21 3.07 5.70
CA GLU A 73 -21.07 3.54 4.32
C GLU A 73 -19.87 2.91 3.62
N THR A 74 -20.04 2.56 2.34
CA THR A 74 -18.92 2.17 1.47
C THR A 74 -18.24 3.41 0.91
N TYR A 75 -16.97 3.62 1.26
CA TYR A 75 -16.21 4.76 0.79
C TYR A 75 -15.29 4.40 -0.38
N GLN A 76 -15.37 5.24 -1.42
CA GLN A 76 -14.47 5.24 -2.57
C GLN A 76 -13.68 6.55 -2.57
N ALA A 77 -12.44 6.51 -3.06
CA ALA A 77 -11.64 7.72 -3.14
C ALA A 77 -12.31 8.74 -4.09
N SER A 78 -12.29 10.01 -3.71
CA SER A 78 -12.78 11.09 -4.56
C SER A 78 -11.91 11.27 -5.80
N GLY A 79 -12.44 11.97 -6.82
CA GLY A 79 -11.70 12.23 -8.05
C GLY A 79 -10.38 12.96 -7.84
N THR A 80 -10.30 13.86 -6.86
CA THR A 80 -9.07 14.61 -6.53
C THR A 80 -8.03 13.71 -5.87
N GLU A 81 -8.44 12.82 -4.97
CA GLU A 81 -7.56 11.83 -4.33
C GLU A 81 -6.98 10.86 -5.36
N LEU A 82 -7.82 10.37 -6.28
CA LEU A 82 -7.41 9.49 -7.37
C LEU A 82 -6.45 10.20 -8.33
N ALA A 83 -6.75 11.44 -8.74
CA ALA A 83 -5.90 12.21 -9.64
C ALA A 83 -4.50 12.42 -9.04
N GLY A 84 -4.42 12.77 -7.77
CA GLY A 84 -3.14 12.94 -7.08
C GLY A 84 -2.37 11.62 -6.93
N PHE A 85 -3.04 10.52 -6.60
CA PHE A 85 -2.42 9.19 -6.55
C PHE A 85 -1.89 8.76 -7.93
N GLN A 86 -2.68 8.95 -8.98
CA GLN A 86 -2.30 8.63 -10.36
C GLN A 86 -1.11 9.45 -10.85
N ARG A 87 -1.00 10.73 -10.43
CA ARG A 87 0.16 11.57 -10.72
C ARG A 87 1.44 10.98 -10.12
N ASP A 88 1.40 10.61 -8.84
CA ASP A 88 2.54 10.00 -8.16
C ASP A 88 2.88 8.62 -8.72
N LEU A 89 1.87 7.83 -9.12
CA LEU A 89 2.08 6.56 -9.82
C LEU A 89 2.73 6.78 -11.20
N GLY A 90 2.40 7.87 -11.90
CA GLY A 90 3.07 8.31 -13.12
C GLY A 90 4.55 8.60 -12.88
N SER A 91 4.88 9.32 -11.81
CA SER A 91 6.26 9.55 -11.36
C SER A 91 7.01 8.24 -11.09
N LEU A 92 6.37 7.29 -10.37
CA LEU A 92 6.96 5.98 -10.10
C LEU A 92 7.21 5.18 -11.39
N ARG A 93 6.26 5.18 -12.33
CA ARG A 93 6.42 4.53 -13.62
C ARG A 93 7.58 5.13 -14.40
N ARG A 94 7.71 6.46 -14.41
CA ARG A 94 8.86 7.13 -15.04
C ARG A 94 10.18 6.68 -14.42
N LEU A 95 10.29 6.72 -13.09
CA LEU A 95 11.47 6.20 -12.36
C LEU A 95 11.79 4.75 -12.69
N ALA A 96 10.76 3.91 -12.87
CA ALA A 96 10.95 2.49 -13.18
C ALA A 96 11.62 2.22 -14.53
N HIS A 97 11.66 3.20 -15.46
CA HIS A 97 12.35 3.06 -16.74
C HIS A 97 13.88 3.12 -16.59
N SER A 98 14.38 3.97 -15.68
CA SER A 98 15.82 4.18 -15.47
C SER A 98 16.35 3.52 -14.19
N PHE A 99 15.48 3.20 -13.23
CA PHE A 99 15.87 2.73 -11.91
C PHE A 99 15.11 1.46 -11.49
N ARG A 100 15.77 0.31 -11.64
CA ARG A 100 15.19 -1.04 -11.41
C ARG A 100 14.50 -1.23 -10.05
N PRO A 101 14.97 -0.67 -8.91
CA PRO A 101 14.25 -0.78 -7.64
C PRO A 101 12.83 -0.20 -7.67
N ALA A 102 12.58 0.86 -8.46
CA ALA A 102 11.26 1.48 -8.58
C ALA A 102 10.24 0.54 -9.25
N TYR A 103 10.67 -0.22 -10.26
CA TYR A 103 9.81 -1.16 -11.00
C TYR A 103 9.13 -2.19 -10.09
N ARG A 104 9.80 -2.60 -9.00
CA ARG A 104 9.25 -3.59 -8.05
C ARG A 104 8.01 -3.06 -7.30
N LYS A 105 7.87 -1.75 -7.17
CA LYS A 105 6.78 -1.10 -6.43
C LYS A 105 5.58 -0.75 -7.30
N VAL A 106 5.75 -0.72 -8.63
CA VAL A 106 4.70 -0.31 -9.58
C VAL A 106 3.44 -1.16 -9.43
N PHE A 107 3.57 -2.48 -9.36
CA PHE A 107 2.42 -3.39 -9.30
C PHE A 107 1.63 -3.25 -8.01
N LEU A 108 2.30 -3.05 -6.88
CA LEU A 108 1.67 -2.83 -5.58
C LEU A 108 0.82 -1.55 -5.63
N HIS A 109 1.42 -0.45 -6.06
CA HIS A 109 0.72 0.84 -6.10
C HIS A 109 -0.34 0.92 -7.21
N GLU A 110 -0.17 0.18 -8.31
CA GLU A 110 -1.23 0.00 -9.31
C GLU A 110 -2.41 -0.80 -8.77
N ALA A 111 -2.17 -1.85 -7.97
CA ALA A 111 -3.24 -2.53 -7.27
C ALA A 111 -3.95 -1.59 -6.28
N THR A 112 -3.19 -0.78 -5.54
CA THR A 112 -3.75 0.19 -4.58
C THR A 112 -4.68 1.20 -5.23
N VAL A 113 -4.29 1.83 -6.35
CA VAL A 113 -5.18 2.81 -7.02
C VAL A 113 -6.46 2.15 -7.54
N ARG A 114 -6.40 0.87 -7.94
CA ARG A 114 -7.58 0.11 -8.33
C ARG A 114 -8.51 -0.16 -7.15
N LEU A 115 -7.95 -0.45 -5.97
CA LEU A 115 -8.72 -0.56 -4.72
C LEU A 115 -9.38 0.77 -4.35
N MET A 116 -8.63 1.87 -4.45
CA MET A 116 -9.13 3.22 -4.17
C MET A 116 -10.30 3.61 -5.07
N ALA A 117 -10.27 3.17 -6.33
CA ALA A 117 -11.29 3.46 -7.34
C ALA A 117 -12.45 2.44 -7.36
N GLY A 118 -12.45 1.44 -6.48
CA GLY A 118 -13.50 0.42 -6.46
C GLY A 118 -13.53 -0.45 -7.72
N ALA A 119 -12.39 -0.59 -8.40
CA ALA A 119 -12.31 -1.33 -9.66
C ALA A 119 -12.46 -2.85 -9.44
N SER A 120 -12.72 -3.59 -10.53
CA SER A 120 -12.90 -5.05 -10.51
C SER A 120 -11.87 -5.79 -9.63
N PRO A 121 -12.33 -6.59 -8.64
CA PRO A 121 -11.47 -7.34 -7.72
C PRO A 121 -10.54 -8.33 -8.42
N THR A 122 -10.97 -8.93 -9.54
CA THR A 122 -10.19 -9.96 -10.24
C THR A 122 -8.86 -9.46 -10.75
N ARG A 123 -8.87 -8.32 -11.45
CA ARG A 123 -7.63 -7.74 -11.97
C ARG A 123 -6.75 -7.19 -10.85
N THR A 124 -7.35 -6.66 -9.80
CA THR A 124 -6.62 -6.18 -8.62
C THR A 124 -5.92 -7.32 -7.89
N HIS A 125 -6.59 -8.46 -7.72
CA HIS A 125 -5.99 -9.66 -7.17
C HIS A 125 -4.79 -10.15 -7.99
N GLN A 126 -4.90 -10.19 -9.33
CA GLN A 126 -3.78 -10.59 -10.20
C GLN A 126 -2.54 -9.71 -10.03
N LEU A 127 -2.71 -8.40 -9.85
CA LEU A 127 -1.60 -7.46 -9.60
C LEU A 127 -0.96 -7.68 -8.23
N LEU A 128 -1.77 -7.96 -7.20
CA LEU A 128 -1.27 -8.28 -5.87
C LEU A 128 -0.52 -9.61 -5.87
N GLU A 129 -1.05 -10.65 -6.54
CA GLU A 129 -0.39 -11.94 -6.75
C GLU A 129 0.98 -11.80 -7.44
N HIS A 130 1.11 -10.85 -8.37
CA HIS A 130 2.41 -10.55 -8.99
C HIS A 130 3.45 -10.03 -8.00
N SER A 131 3.00 -9.30 -6.97
CA SER A 131 3.84 -8.87 -5.86
C SER A 131 4.18 -10.03 -4.90
N LEU A 132 3.33 -11.06 -4.83
CA LEU A 132 3.57 -12.26 -4.01
C LEU A 132 4.53 -13.26 -4.67
N ARG A 133 4.43 -13.47 -5.99
CA ARG A 133 5.14 -14.56 -6.70
C ARG A 133 6.64 -14.33 -6.92
N ARG A 134 7.16 -13.11 -6.81
CA ARG A 134 8.56 -12.79 -7.18
C ARG A 134 9.66 -13.41 -6.30
N ARG A 135 9.37 -14.25 -5.30
CA ARG A 135 10.46 -14.85 -4.49
C ARG A 135 10.25 -16.20 -3.81
N THR A 136 9.19 -16.93 -4.09
CA THR A 136 9.06 -18.30 -3.52
C THR A 136 10.06 -19.29 -4.11
N ALA A 137 10.76 -18.94 -5.20
CA ALA A 137 11.62 -19.86 -5.96
C ALA A 137 13.14 -19.80 -5.66
N GLN A 138 13.65 -18.93 -4.78
CA GLN A 138 15.12 -18.72 -4.65
C GLN A 138 15.70 -18.88 -3.23
N ASN A 139 14.97 -19.39 -2.25
CA ASN A 139 15.45 -19.39 -0.86
C ASN A 139 15.78 -20.77 -0.29
N THR A 140 16.62 -21.55 -0.99
CA THR A 140 17.16 -22.81 -0.43
C THR A 140 18.64 -22.78 -0.07
N LYS A 141 19.44 -21.75 -0.40
CA LYS A 141 20.89 -21.78 -0.06
C LYS A 141 21.55 -20.40 0.07
N HIS A 142 21.35 -19.67 1.18
CA HIS A 142 22.41 -18.93 1.87
C HIS A 142 21.85 -18.23 3.12
N GLY A 143 22.54 -18.40 4.25
CA GLY A 143 22.36 -17.55 5.42
C GLY A 143 23.17 -16.29 5.23
N GLU A 144 22.53 -15.15 5.04
CA GLU A 144 23.17 -13.84 5.15
C GLU A 144 22.13 -12.76 5.43
N VAL A 145 22.58 -11.71 6.10
CA VAL A 145 21.82 -10.58 6.62
C VAL A 145 21.34 -9.70 5.46
N ASP A 146 20.30 -10.12 4.76
CA ASP A 146 19.61 -9.27 3.80
C ASP A 146 18.26 -8.85 4.37
N ALA A 147 18.09 -7.56 4.65
CA ALA A 147 16.76 -6.95 4.73
C ALA A 147 16.15 -6.97 3.31
N TRP A 148 15.60 -8.14 2.95
CA TRP A 148 15.14 -8.58 1.64
C TRP A 148 14.30 -7.53 0.88
N PRO A 149 14.84 -6.79 -0.11
CA PRO A 149 14.07 -5.75 -0.83
C PRO A 149 12.91 -6.39 -1.61
N GLY A 150 11.67 -6.29 -1.14
CA GLY A 150 10.51 -6.99 -1.70
C GLY A 150 9.65 -7.73 -0.66
N GLN A 151 10.20 -8.09 0.51
CA GLN A 151 9.43 -8.75 1.57
C GLN A 151 8.40 -7.80 2.18
N ARG A 152 8.78 -6.53 2.36
CA ARG A 152 7.85 -5.50 2.82
C ARG A 152 6.68 -5.33 1.85
N GLU A 153 6.97 -5.20 0.56
CA GLU A 153 5.97 -5.07 -0.50
C GLU A 153 5.04 -6.29 -0.55
N ARG A 154 5.58 -7.50 -0.37
CA ARG A 154 4.80 -8.73 -0.26
C ARG A 154 3.86 -8.69 0.95
N ALA A 155 4.35 -8.32 2.12
CA ALA A 155 3.53 -8.20 3.32
C ALA A 155 2.42 -7.14 3.17
N THR A 156 2.74 -5.99 2.56
CA THR A 156 1.76 -4.95 2.21
C THR A 156 0.73 -5.47 1.21
N ALA A 157 1.14 -6.22 0.19
CA ALA A 157 0.22 -6.82 -0.79
C ALA A 157 -0.75 -7.80 -0.13
N ILE A 158 -0.25 -8.65 0.79
CA ILE A 158 -1.08 -9.55 1.59
C ILE A 158 -2.10 -8.75 2.42
N LEU A 159 -1.63 -7.73 3.14
CA LEU A 159 -2.50 -6.91 3.98
C LEU A 159 -3.60 -6.23 3.16
N LEU A 160 -3.26 -5.65 2.00
CA LEU A 160 -4.22 -5.03 1.09
C LEU A 160 -5.21 -6.04 0.51
N ALA A 161 -4.72 -7.18 0.01
CA ALA A 161 -5.56 -8.25 -0.55
C ALA A 161 -6.56 -8.75 0.47
N CYS A 162 -6.07 -9.08 1.68
CA CYS A 162 -6.93 -9.48 2.77
C CYS A 162 -7.92 -8.35 3.10
N ARG A 163 -7.47 -7.12 3.34
CA ARG A 163 -8.37 -6.06 3.82
C ARG A 163 -9.49 -5.70 2.83
N HIS A 164 -9.20 -5.68 1.52
CA HIS A 164 -10.08 -5.03 0.54
C HIS A 164 -10.67 -5.98 -0.51
N LEU A 165 -10.18 -7.22 -0.65
CA LEU A 165 -10.76 -8.16 -1.61
C LEU A 165 -11.77 -9.11 -0.95
N PRO A 166 -12.79 -9.56 -1.71
CA PRO A 166 -13.74 -10.58 -1.27
C PRO A 166 -13.04 -11.87 -0.82
N LEU A 167 -13.65 -12.59 0.11
CA LEU A 167 -13.09 -13.83 0.68
C LEU A 167 -12.80 -14.90 -0.38
N SER A 168 -13.58 -14.93 -1.47
CA SER A 168 -13.45 -15.90 -2.57
C SER A 168 -12.14 -15.82 -3.34
N PHE A 169 -11.37 -14.74 -3.20
CA PHE A 169 -10.08 -14.59 -3.86
C PHE A 169 -8.93 -15.35 -3.18
N LEU A 170 -9.17 -15.93 -2.01
CA LEU A 170 -8.19 -16.76 -1.31
C LEU A 170 -8.63 -18.22 -1.37
N SER A 171 -7.78 -19.08 -1.93
CA SER A 171 -8.16 -20.40 -2.46
C SER A 171 -8.59 -21.45 -1.44
N SER A 172 -8.40 -21.24 -0.13
CA SER A 172 -8.86 -22.18 0.89
C SER A 172 -9.31 -21.49 2.18
N PRO A 173 -10.28 -22.10 2.91
CA PRO A 173 -10.61 -21.68 4.28
C PRO A 173 -9.35 -21.64 5.15
N GLY A 174 -9.19 -20.58 5.94
CA GLY A 174 -8.00 -20.39 6.80
C GLY A 174 -6.75 -19.83 6.12
N GLN A 175 -6.65 -19.87 4.78
CA GLN A 175 -5.48 -19.33 4.06
C GLN A 175 -5.23 -17.85 4.37
N ARG A 176 -6.30 -17.07 4.54
CA ARG A 176 -6.23 -15.65 4.90
C ARG A 176 -5.53 -15.42 6.24
N ALA A 177 -5.83 -16.24 7.25
CA ALA A 177 -5.20 -16.14 8.56
C ALA A 177 -3.71 -16.49 8.48
N VAL A 178 -3.36 -17.53 7.71
CA VAL A 178 -1.95 -17.93 7.48
C VAL A 178 -1.16 -16.82 6.78
N LEU A 179 -1.70 -16.26 5.70
CA LEU A 179 -1.07 -15.15 4.97
C LEU A 179 -0.92 -13.92 5.87
N LEU A 180 -1.94 -13.55 6.63
CA LEU A 180 -1.86 -12.42 7.57
C LEU A 180 -0.81 -12.66 8.66
N ALA A 181 -0.66 -13.90 9.16
CA ALA A 181 0.39 -14.23 10.12
C ALA A 181 1.79 -14.12 9.49
N GLU A 182 1.96 -14.52 8.23
CA GLU A 182 3.20 -14.31 7.47
C GLU A 182 3.51 -12.81 7.29
N ALA A 183 2.50 -12.02 6.93
CA ALA A 183 2.63 -10.57 6.79
C ALA A 183 3.00 -9.91 8.12
N ALA A 184 2.33 -10.26 9.22
CA ALA A 184 2.60 -9.73 10.56
C ALA A 184 4.07 -9.96 10.98
N ARG A 185 4.57 -11.20 10.85
CA ARG A 185 5.98 -11.52 11.14
C ARG A 185 6.95 -10.71 10.30
N THR A 186 6.64 -10.51 9.03
CA THR A 186 7.49 -9.73 8.12
C THR A 186 7.49 -8.25 8.51
N LEU A 187 6.32 -7.69 8.82
CA LEU A 187 6.14 -6.29 9.20
C LEU A 187 6.80 -5.98 10.54
N GLU A 188 6.74 -6.90 11.50
CA GLU A 188 7.46 -6.81 12.77
C GLU A 188 8.97 -6.75 12.55
N LYS A 189 9.53 -7.65 11.74
CA LYS A 189 10.97 -7.68 11.41
C LYS A 189 11.47 -6.38 10.76
N VAL A 190 10.65 -5.74 9.92
CA VAL A 190 11.01 -4.47 9.26
C VAL A 190 10.60 -3.23 10.07
N GLY A 191 10.06 -3.40 11.27
CA GLY A 191 9.71 -2.30 12.18
C GLY A 191 8.38 -1.59 11.88
N ASP A 192 7.55 -2.11 10.97
CA ASP A 192 6.21 -1.55 10.68
C ASP A 192 5.17 -2.05 11.70
N ARG A 193 5.28 -1.52 12.92
CA ARG A 193 4.43 -1.90 14.06
C ARG A 193 2.95 -1.65 13.80
N ARG A 194 2.61 -0.61 13.03
CA ARG A 194 1.22 -0.24 12.73
C ARG A 194 0.57 -1.30 11.84
N SER A 195 1.21 -1.63 10.72
CA SER A 195 0.70 -2.64 9.79
C SER A 195 0.73 -4.04 10.43
N CYS A 196 1.67 -4.32 11.33
CA CYS A 196 1.69 -5.55 12.12
C CYS A 196 0.44 -5.68 13.00
N ASN A 197 0.11 -4.64 13.77
CA ASN A 197 -1.10 -4.61 14.60
C ASN A 197 -2.38 -4.78 13.76
N ASP A 198 -2.43 -4.13 12.60
CA ASP A 198 -3.54 -4.30 11.64
C ASP A 198 -3.74 -5.77 11.22
N CYS A 199 -2.65 -6.48 10.92
CA CYS A 199 -2.70 -7.90 10.59
C CYS A 199 -3.26 -8.72 11.77
N GLN A 200 -2.76 -8.47 12.97
CA GLN A 200 -3.20 -9.18 14.20
C GLN A 200 -4.70 -8.95 14.48
N GLN A 201 -5.18 -7.71 14.37
CA GLN A 201 -6.60 -7.40 14.55
C GLN A 201 -7.47 -8.13 13.53
N MET A 202 -7.03 -8.24 12.28
CA MET A 202 -7.75 -8.97 11.25
C MET A 202 -7.76 -10.48 11.50
N ILE A 203 -6.66 -11.06 12.00
CA ILE A 203 -6.60 -12.48 12.39
C ILE A 203 -7.63 -12.78 13.48
N VAL A 204 -7.70 -11.94 14.52
CA VAL A 204 -8.69 -12.11 15.61
C VAL A 204 -10.12 -12.05 15.08
N LYS A 205 -10.43 -11.10 14.18
CA LYS A 205 -11.76 -10.99 13.55
C LYS A 205 -12.15 -12.22 12.74
N LEU A 206 -11.18 -12.87 12.09
CA LEU A 206 -11.43 -14.12 11.33
C LEU A 206 -11.71 -15.31 12.25
N GLY A 207 -11.04 -15.39 13.42
CA GLY A 207 -11.25 -16.45 14.41
C GLY A 207 -12.55 -16.32 15.21
N GLY A 208 -13.07 -15.10 15.37
CA GLY A 208 -14.35 -14.86 16.05
C GLY A 208 -15.60 -15.21 15.20
N GLY A 209 -15.47 -15.26 13.87
CA GLY A 209 -16.59 -15.48 12.94
C GLY A 209 -17.02 -16.94 12.79
N THR A 210 -16.22 -17.90 13.24
CA THR A 210 -16.54 -19.34 13.15
C THR A 210 -17.49 -19.86 14.23
N ALA A 211 -17.83 -19.05 15.24
CA ALA A 211 -18.72 -19.48 16.33
C ALA A 211 -20.23 -19.32 16.03
N ILE A 212 -20.63 -18.62 14.95
CA ILE A 212 -22.04 -18.27 14.70
C ILE A 212 -22.68 -19.14 13.60
N ALA A 213 -21.91 -19.99 12.90
CA ALA A 213 -22.44 -20.87 11.85
C ALA A 213 -22.68 -22.32 12.32
N ALA A 214 -22.56 -22.58 13.62
CA ALA A 214 -22.82 -23.89 14.23
C ALA A 214 -23.69 -23.70 15.48
N SER A 215 -24.94 -23.31 15.28
CA SER A 215 -26.02 -23.40 16.28
C SER A 215 -27.35 -23.52 15.56
#